data_AF-A0A7X3TKG6-F1
#
_entry.id   AF-A0A7X3TKG6-F1
#
_cell.length_a   1.000
_cell.length_b   1.000
_cell.length_c   1.000
_cell.angle_alpha   90.00
_cell.angle_beta   90.00
_cell.angle_gamma   90.00
#
_symmetry.space_group_name_H-M   'P 1'
#
loop_
_entity.id
_entity.type
_entity.pdbx_description
1 polymer ?
#
loop_
_entity_poly.entity_id
_entity_poly.type
_entity_poly.pdbx_seq_one_letter_code
_entity_poly.pdbx_strand_id
1 'polypeptide(L)'
;MTRKSRRKTKPASVEGLPADWRGKAKSLRRYGSETAALVLDLCAEDLETTIRDRDETTLSLVEAARESGYSREHLGRLVRDGKIPNAGRLNAPRIARIHLPRKATPPAVPLVRDAPRRELSNRQIVQSIIQRGME
;
A
#
# COMPACT_ATOMS: atom_id res chain seq x y z
N MET A 1 -23.79 19.99 -20.14
CA MET A 1 -23.01 20.36 -18.93
C MET A 1 -23.39 19.44 -17.78
N THR A 2 -22.53 18.50 -17.38
CA THR A 2 -22.43 17.95 -16.01
C THR A 2 -21.22 17.02 -15.93
N ARG A 3 -20.07 17.55 -15.50
CA ARG A 3 -18.85 16.79 -15.20
C ARG A 3 -19.15 15.95 -13.95
N LYS A 4 -19.28 14.63 -14.11
CA LYS A 4 -19.38 13.69 -12.98
C LYS A 4 -18.07 13.82 -12.19
N SER A 5 -18.17 14.36 -10.98
CA SER A 5 -17.07 14.59 -10.06
C SER A 5 -16.27 13.29 -9.91
N ARG A 6 -15.06 13.26 -10.48
CA ARG A 6 -14.10 12.18 -10.33
C ARG A 6 -13.74 12.21 -8.84
N ARG A 7 -14.35 11.34 -8.02
CA ARG A 7 -13.95 11.17 -6.62
C ARG A 7 -12.43 11.07 -6.62
N LYS A 8 -11.76 11.99 -5.94
CA LYS A 8 -10.32 11.91 -5.71
C LYS A 8 -10.09 10.63 -4.91
N THR A 9 -9.85 9.52 -5.57
CA THR A 9 -9.34 8.32 -4.93
C THR A 9 -7.94 8.68 -4.47
N LYS A 10 -7.80 8.97 -3.18
CA LYS A 10 -6.52 8.86 -2.48
C LYS A 10 -5.87 7.56 -2.98
N PRO A 11 -4.58 7.54 -3.35
CA PRO A 11 -3.96 6.29 -3.76
C PRO A 11 -4.26 5.26 -2.68
N ALA A 12 -4.88 4.14 -3.06
CA ALA A 12 -5.23 3.09 -2.12
C ALA A 12 -3.92 2.72 -1.39
N SER A 13 -3.86 3.00 -0.09
CA SER A 13 -2.76 2.51 0.72
C SER A 13 -2.80 0.99 0.66
N VAL A 14 -1.65 0.33 0.80
CA VAL A 14 -1.61 -1.15 0.80
C VAL A 14 -2.55 -1.69 1.87
N GLU A 15 -2.64 -0.98 3.00
CA GLU A 15 -3.52 -1.24 4.14
C GLU A 15 -5.02 -1.10 3.80
N GLY A 16 -5.38 -0.33 2.77
CA GLY A 16 -6.77 -0.11 2.34
C GLY A 16 -7.25 -1.06 1.24
N LEU A 17 -6.32 -1.74 0.55
CA LEU A 17 -6.64 -2.63 -0.57
C LEU A 17 -7.57 -3.80 -0.18
N PRO A 18 -7.41 -4.48 0.97
CA PRO A 18 -8.32 -5.55 1.36
C PRO A 18 -9.78 -5.08 1.45
N ALA A 19 -10.01 -3.91 2.05
CA ALA A 19 -11.35 -3.33 2.17
C ALA A 19 -11.95 -2.99 0.79
N ASP A 20 -11.13 -2.44 -0.11
CA ASP A 20 -11.54 -2.15 -1.49
C ASP A 20 -11.91 -3.44 -2.26
N TRP A 21 -11.13 -4.51 -2.10
CA TRP A 21 -11.39 -5.80 -2.74
C TRP A 21 -12.67 -6.45 -2.22
N ARG A 22 -12.93 -6.42 -0.92
CA ARG A 22 -14.21 -6.89 -0.36
C ARG A 22 -15.40 -6.06 -0.84
N GLY A 23 -15.23 -4.75 -1.00
CA GLY A 23 -16.24 -3.87 -1.59
C GLY A 23 -16.58 -4.25 -3.05
N LYS A 24 -15.55 -4.63 -3.82
CA LYS A 24 -15.71 -5.14 -5.20
C LYS A 24 -16.34 -6.53 -5.21
N ALA A 25 -15.93 -7.44 -4.34
CA ALA A 25 -16.51 -8.78 -4.20
C ALA A 25 -18.01 -8.68 -3.92
N LYS A 26 -18.43 -7.84 -2.97
CA LYS A 26 -19.84 -7.56 -2.69
C LYS A 26 -20.60 -7.06 -3.92
N SER A 27 -19.97 -6.23 -4.75
CA SER A 27 -20.58 -5.76 -6.00
C SER A 27 -20.71 -6.88 -7.03
N LEU A 28 -19.71 -7.74 -7.18
CA LEU A 28 -19.74 -8.89 -8.10
C LEU A 28 -20.84 -9.90 -7.72
N ARG A 29 -21.02 -10.17 -6.43
CA ARG A 29 -22.13 -11.01 -5.94
C ARG A 29 -23.50 -10.46 -6.35
N ARG A 30 -23.69 -9.15 -6.27
CA ARG A 30 -24.93 -8.50 -6.72
C ARG A 30 -25.22 -8.69 -8.21
N TYR A 31 -24.18 -8.90 -9.01
CA TYR A 31 -24.29 -9.18 -10.44
C TYR A 31 -24.20 -10.68 -10.77
N GLY A 32 -24.25 -11.57 -9.77
CA GLY A 32 -24.26 -13.02 -9.95
C GLY A 32 -22.90 -13.66 -10.22
N SER A 33 -21.80 -12.90 -10.12
CA SER A 33 -20.45 -13.43 -10.34
C SER A 33 -19.83 -13.91 -9.02
N GLU A 34 -20.22 -15.09 -8.56
CA GLU A 34 -19.77 -15.63 -7.27
C GLU A 34 -18.28 -16.01 -7.30
N THR A 35 -17.81 -16.70 -8.35
CA THR A 35 -16.41 -17.13 -8.44
C THR A 35 -15.43 -15.94 -8.39
N ALA A 36 -15.74 -14.85 -9.10
CA ALA A 36 -14.89 -13.66 -9.09
C ALA A 36 -14.92 -12.95 -7.72
N ALA A 37 -16.06 -12.97 -7.03
CA ALA A 37 -16.17 -12.42 -5.68
C ALA A 37 -15.34 -13.23 -4.67
N LEU A 38 -15.39 -14.57 -4.75
CA LEU A 38 -14.61 -15.45 -3.88
C LEU A 38 -13.10 -15.24 -4.06
N VAL A 39 -12.62 -15.13 -5.30
CA VAL A 39 -11.19 -14.86 -5.57
C VAL A 39 -10.76 -13.53 -4.93
N LEU A 40 -11.57 -12.48 -5.02
CA LEU A 40 -11.24 -11.19 -4.40
C LEU A 40 -11.23 -11.25 -2.88
N ASP A 41 -12.13 -12.02 -2.27
CA ASP A 41 -12.13 -12.20 -0.82
C ASP A 41 -10.90 -12.98 -0.35
N LEU A 42 -10.50 -14.03 -1.08
CA LEU A 42 -9.28 -14.79 -0.78
C LEU A 42 -8.04 -13.89 -0.89
N CYS A 43 -7.91 -13.13 -1.97
CA CYS A 43 -6.80 -12.19 -2.11
C CYS A 43 -6.78 -11.16 -0.98
N ALA A 44 -7.95 -10.68 -0.52
CA ALA A 44 -8.03 -9.73 0.58
C ALA A 44 -7.55 -10.35 1.90
N GLU A 45 -7.92 -11.61 2.16
CA GLU A 45 -7.48 -12.37 3.32
C GLU A 45 -5.96 -12.64 3.31
N ASP A 46 -5.42 -13.08 2.18
CA ASP A 46 -3.98 -13.31 2.00
C ASP A 46 -3.19 -12.03 2.26
N LEU A 47 -3.67 -10.90 1.72
CA LEU A 47 -3.01 -9.61 1.89
C LEU A 47 -3.11 -9.13 3.34
N GLU A 48 -4.23 -9.29 4.02
CA GLU A 48 -4.36 -8.94 5.44
C GLU A 48 -3.45 -9.76 6.33
N THR A 49 -3.34 -11.06 6.05
CA THR A 49 -2.41 -11.94 6.75
C THR A 49 -0.97 -11.49 6.53
N THR A 50 -0.60 -11.21 5.28
CA THR A 50 0.74 -10.72 4.95
C THR A 50 1.04 -9.38 5.62
N ILE A 51 0.07 -8.44 5.65
CA ILE A 51 0.22 -7.15 6.34
C ILE A 51 0.43 -7.40 7.82
N ARG A 52 -0.40 -8.22 8.45
CA ARG A 52 -0.31 -8.55 9.88
C ARG A 52 1.04 -9.18 10.23
N ASP A 53 1.49 -10.17 9.48
CA ASP A 53 2.78 -10.84 9.71
C ASP A 53 3.95 -9.86 9.58
N ARG A 54 3.92 -9.00 8.55
CA ARG A 54 4.91 -7.94 8.34
C ARG A 54 4.95 -6.99 9.53
N ASP A 55 3.77 -6.65 10.05
CA ASP A 55 3.52 -5.65 11.07
C ASP A 55 3.91 -6.17 12.48
N GLU A 56 3.63 -7.44 12.77
CA GLU A 56 4.00 -8.14 14.01
C GLU A 56 5.48 -8.55 14.06
N THR A 57 6.17 -8.54 12.91
CA THR A 57 7.61 -8.83 12.84
C THR A 57 8.38 -7.95 13.82
N THR A 58 9.12 -8.60 14.73
CA THR A 58 9.93 -7.92 15.74
C THR A 58 11.34 -7.65 15.21
N LEU A 59 11.76 -6.40 15.29
CA LEU A 59 13.05 -5.91 14.82
C LEU A 59 13.97 -5.62 15.99
N SER A 60 15.26 -5.92 15.85
CA SER A 60 16.28 -5.38 16.75
C SER A 60 16.35 -3.85 16.63
N LEU A 61 16.90 -3.17 17.63
CA LEU A 61 17.06 -1.71 17.55
C LEU A 61 17.91 -1.24 16.35
N VAL A 62 18.81 -2.08 15.84
CA VAL A 62 19.64 -1.77 14.66
C VAL A 62 18.80 -1.84 13.39
N GLU A 63 18.00 -2.89 13.22
CA GLU A 63 17.08 -3.03 12.09
C GLU A 63 16.00 -1.94 12.11
N ALA A 64 15.43 -1.69 13.29
CA ALA A 64 14.47 -0.63 13.53
C ALA A 64 15.03 0.76 13.19
N ALA A 65 16.30 1.03 13.50
CA ALA A 65 16.95 2.29 13.14
C ALA A 65 17.07 2.48 11.62
N ARG A 66 17.43 1.40 10.90
CA ARG A 66 17.52 1.41 9.43
C ARG A 66 16.16 1.67 8.79
N GLU A 67 15.09 1.07 9.32
CA GLU A 67 13.75 1.19 8.75
C GLU A 67 13.05 2.52 9.11
N SER A 68 13.27 3.03 10.33
CA SER A 68 12.61 4.25 10.83
C SER A 68 13.29 5.56 10.45
N GLY A 69 14.60 5.51 10.18
CA GLY A 69 15.44 6.70 10.03
C GLY A 69 15.79 7.41 11.35
N TYR A 70 15.48 6.81 12.50
CA TYR A 70 15.94 7.24 13.82
C TYR A 70 17.23 6.52 14.23
N SER A 71 17.98 7.11 15.17
CA SER A 71 19.15 6.43 15.74
C SER A 71 18.74 5.33 16.70
N ARG A 72 19.61 4.32 16.82
CA ARG A 72 19.46 3.21 17.76
C ARG A 72 19.34 3.70 19.21
N GLU A 73 20.17 4.66 19.62
CA GLU A 73 20.11 5.25 20.97
C GLU A 73 18.76 5.92 21.25
N HIS A 74 18.20 6.63 20.25
CA HIS A 74 16.90 7.28 20.39
C HIS A 74 15.78 6.25 20.53
N LEU A 75 15.74 5.24 19.67
CA LEU A 75 14.76 4.16 19.76
C LEU A 75 14.88 3.40 21.10
N GLY A 76 16.11 3.11 21.55
CA GLY A 76 16.33 2.49 22.84
C GLY A 76 15.85 3.33 24.02
N ARG A 77 15.95 4.67 23.93
CA ARG A 77 15.37 5.59 24.91
C ARG A 77 13.84 5.52 24.89
N LEU A 78 13.20 5.55 23.72
CA LEU A 78 11.74 5.45 23.61
C LEU A 78 11.20 4.14 24.21
N VAL A 79 11.92 3.04 24.05
CA VAL A 79 11.55 1.76 24.67
C VAL A 79 11.72 1.81 26.20
N ARG A 80 12.84 2.35 26.70
CA ARG A 80 13.08 2.49 28.15
C ARG A 80 12.09 3.43 28.84
N ASP A 81 11.69 4.49 28.16
CA ASP A 81 10.70 5.46 28.64
C ASP A 81 9.25 4.94 28.52
N GLY A 82 9.05 3.71 28.02
CA GLY A 82 7.73 3.10 27.85
C GLY A 82 6.87 3.68 26.71
N LYS A 83 7.45 4.53 25.85
CA LYS A 83 6.75 5.13 24.71
C LYS A 83 6.56 4.15 23.56
N ILE A 84 7.44 3.17 23.44
CA ILE A 84 7.35 2.06 22.49
C ILE A 84 7.37 0.75 23.29
N PRO A 85 6.41 -0.17 23.07
CA PRO A 85 6.43 -1.48 23.72
C PRO A 85 7.71 -2.27 23.40
N ASN A 86 8.33 -2.85 24.41
CA ASN A 86 9.43 -3.80 24.21
C ASN A 86 8.85 -5.16 23.81
N ALA A 87 9.05 -5.55 22.55
CA ALA A 87 8.67 -6.88 22.03
C ALA A 87 9.77 -7.94 22.22
N GLY A 88 10.88 -7.58 22.89
CA GLY A 88 11.99 -8.46 23.20
C GLY A 88 12.07 -8.82 24.68
N ARG A 89 13.29 -9.04 25.18
CA ARG A 89 13.55 -9.36 26.60
C ARG A 89 14.25 -8.20 27.32
N LEU A 90 14.30 -8.29 28.65
CA LEU A 90 15.10 -7.38 29.47
C LEU A 90 16.56 -7.42 28.99
N ASN A 91 17.15 -6.24 28.73
CA ASN A 91 18.50 -6.04 28.18
C ASN A 91 18.73 -6.45 26.70
N ALA A 92 17.71 -6.95 25.99
CA ALA A 92 17.76 -7.12 24.54
C ALA A 92 16.43 -6.63 23.92
N PRO A 93 16.23 -5.29 23.89
CA PRO A 93 14.99 -4.71 23.40
C PRO A 93 14.77 -4.95 21.91
N ARG A 94 13.53 -5.27 21.56
CA ARG A 94 13.05 -5.37 20.18
C ARG A 94 11.78 -4.54 20.02
N ILE A 95 11.51 -4.11 18.79
CA ILE A 95 10.36 -3.28 18.44
C ILE A 95 9.57 -3.99 17.34
N ALA A 96 8.28 -4.22 17.54
CA ALA A 96 7.40 -4.68 16.47
C ALA A 96 7.27 -3.58 15.40
N ARG A 97 7.26 -3.95 14.12
CA ARG A 97 7.24 -2.99 13.01
C ARG A 97 6.06 -2.01 13.08
N ILE A 98 4.89 -2.43 13.58
CA ILE A 98 3.73 -1.55 13.83
C ILE A 98 3.99 -0.39 14.78
N HIS A 99 4.89 -0.58 15.75
CA HIS A 99 5.20 0.42 16.76
C HIS A 99 6.38 1.30 16.37
N LEU A 100 6.93 1.09 15.16
CA LEU A 100 8.09 1.82 14.70
C LEU A 100 7.70 3.25 14.34
N PRO A 101 8.28 4.28 14.99
CA PRO A 101 8.02 5.66 14.61
C PRO A 101 8.58 5.91 13.23
N ARG A 102 7.78 6.48 12.32
CA ARG A 102 8.26 6.87 11.00
C ARG A 102 8.70 8.32 11.05
N LYS A 103 9.98 8.57 10.79
CA LYS A 103 10.43 9.93 10.52
C LYS A 103 9.68 10.41 9.27
N ALA A 104 9.08 11.59 9.32
CA ALA A 104 8.49 12.20 8.15
C ALA A 104 9.61 12.57 7.17
N THR A 105 10.05 11.60 6.38
CA THR A 105 10.86 11.90 5.20
C THR A 105 9.95 12.71 4.29
N PRO A 106 10.34 13.95 3.89
CA PRO A 106 9.58 14.66 2.87
C PRO A 106 9.38 13.72 1.69
N PRO A 107 8.16 13.69 1.09
CA PRO A 107 7.86 12.71 0.06
C PRO A 107 8.99 12.74 -0.95
N ALA A 108 9.65 11.61 -1.13
CA ALA A 108 10.64 11.47 -2.18
C ALA A 108 9.91 11.88 -3.44
N VAL A 109 10.24 13.07 -3.96
CA VAL A 109 9.72 13.54 -5.23
C VAL A 109 10.03 12.39 -6.17
N PRO A 110 9.02 11.71 -6.76
CA PRO A 110 9.30 10.68 -7.73
C PRO A 110 10.22 11.36 -8.74
N LEU A 111 11.40 10.78 -8.99
CA LEU A 111 12.17 11.13 -10.16
C LEU A 111 11.28 10.74 -11.34
N VAL A 112 10.37 11.64 -11.72
CA VAL A 112 9.65 11.57 -12.96
C VAL A 112 10.74 11.69 -14.00
N ARG A 113 11.21 10.55 -14.49
CA ARG A 113 11.85 10.52 -15.79
C ARG A 113 10.73 10.89 -16.75
N ASP A 114 10.70 12.16 -17.15
CA ASP A 114 9.88 12.65 -18.24
C ASP A 114 10.27 11.88 -19.51
N ALA A 115 9.67 10.70 -19.69
CA ALA A 115 9.53 10.10 -20.99
C ALA A 115 8.28 10.74 -21.60
N PRO A 116 8.37 11.42 -22.76
CA PRO A 116 7.19 12.00 -23.40
C PRO A 116 6.25 10.85 -23.80
N ARG A 117 5.21 10.61 -23.01
CA ARG A 117 4.05 9.84 -23.43
C ARG A 117 3.40 10.66 -24.54
N ARG A 118 3.54 10.22 -25.79
CA ARG A 118 2.63 10.65 -26.86
C ARG A 118 1.23 10.17 -26.45
N GLU A 119 0.48 11.04 -25.77
CA GLU A 119 -0.93 10.84 -25.51
C GLU A 119 -1.65 10.88 -26.85
N LEU A 120 -1.82 9.72 -27.48
CA LEU A 120 -2.77 9.62 -28.57
C LEU A 120 -4.15 9.83 -27.98
N SER A 121 -4.83 10.87 -28.45
CA SER A 121 -6.23 11.14 -28.12
C SER A 121 -7.06 9.88 -28.41
N ASN A 122 -8.12 9.63 -27.63
CA ASN A 122 -9.02 8.48 -27.85
C ASN A 122 -9.49 8.38 -29.31
N ARG A 123 -9.61 9.52 -30.02
CA ARG A 123 -9.92 9.58 -31.46
C ARG A 123 -8.83 8.96 -32.34
N GLN A 124 -7.56 9.14 -31.99
CA GLN A 124 -6.40 8.60 -32.70
C GLN A 124 -6.21 7.09 -32.44
N ILE A 125 -6.57 6.61 -31.24
CA ILE A 125 -6.59 5.18 -30.94
C ILE A 125 -7.62 4.47 -31.85
N VAL A 126 -8.84 5.01 -31.92
CA VAL A 126 -9.91 4.45 -32.76
C VAL A 126 -9.54 4.47 -34.25
N GLN A 127 -8.93 5.55 -34.76
CA GLN A 127 -8.48 5.60 -36.15
C GLN A 127 -7.38 4.57 -36.45
N SER A 128 -6.44 4.34 -35.53
CA SER A 128 -5.35 3.37 -35.75
C SER A 128 -5.83 1.91 -35.83
N ILE A 129 -6.93 1.58 -35.14
CA ILE A 129 -7.54 0.25 -35.17
C ILE A 129 -8.30 0.03 -36.47
N ILE A 130 -9.03 1.03 -36.95
CA ILE A 130 -9.78 0.95 -38.22
C ILE A 130 -8.82 0.80 -39.40
N GLN A 131 -7.69 1.51 -39.37
CA GLN A 131 -6.75 1.54 -40.48
C GLN A 131 -5.86 0.28 -40.59
N ARG A 132 -5.77 -0.52 -39.51
CA ARG A 132 -5.10 -1.84 -39.50
C ARG A 132 -6.02 -3.01 -39.83
N GLY A 133 -7.32 -2.79 -39.99
CA GLY A 133 -8.32 -3.81 -40.32
C GLY A 133 -8.77 -3.81 -41.78
N MET A 134 -8.10 -3.06 -42.66
CA MET A 134 -8.37 -3.00 -44.10
C MET A 134 -7.14 -3.38 -44.95
N GLU A 135 -6.38 -4.37 -44.50
CA GLU A 135 -5.55 -5.22 -45.35
C GLU A 135 -6.02 -6.67 -45.24
#